data_AF-A0A1B7MP43-F1
#
_entry.id   AF-A0A1B7MP43-F1
#
_cell.length_a   1.000
_cell.length_b   1.000
_cell.length_c   1.000
_cell.angle_alpha   90.00
_cell.angle_beta   90.00
_cell.angle_gamma   90.00
#
_symmetry.space_group_name_H-M   'P 1'
#
loop_
_entity.id
_entity.type
_entity.pdbx_description
1 polymer ?
#
loop_
_entity_poly.entity_id
_entity_poly.type
_entity_poly.pdbx_seq_one_letter_code
_entity_poly.pdbx_strand_id
1 'polypeptide(L)'
;MLEISTNSPTPSAQTDRQGLKLAEHCFGPLLHPISATQGAWTNYSINRLQTNETHRSVLLESDENNKSDKNDKYCSEAWLSNSIRACVSHIESEMNLDLGTLRRCITILRDTTELEADIDDHRLLSSADNIVRLYSPTAPTYIDVRFRYLRRHRSLDNEWFYSPGYKIQRHAPPKAGSTSGIDKELVKAGPRGIYMRNGWQTLCWGHYDDSHGVQLRSWRCIEGEVEISEKGAVDAYETLFGDLVRPAADDSQGIFAYRRSLVRGMRLLLAAVGISYGVACTDDEKDKRPYAIMLEKSRQRVTA
;
A
#
# COMPACT_ATOMS: atom_id res chain seq x y z
N MET A 1 6.67 54.33 -28.38
CA MET A 1 5.67 53.24 -28.50
C MET A 1 6.31 52.16 -29.35
N LEU A 2 6.64 50.96 -28.87
CA LEU A 2 6.11 50.17 -27.77
C LEU A 2 7.25 49.54 -26.97
N GLU A 3 7.19 49.63 -25.64
CA GLU A 3 8.01 48.81 -24.75
C GLU A 3 7.40 47.40 -24.69
N ILE A 4 8.20 46.40 -25.06
CA ILE A 4 7.85 44.99 -24.88
C ILE A 4 8.18 44.64 -23.44
N SER A 5 7.15 44.61 -22.59
CA SER A 5 7.23 44.12 -21.23
C SER A 5 7.43 42.60 -21.24
N THR A 6 8.67 42.16 -21.07
CA THR A 6 9.01 40.76 -20.77
C THR A 6 8.72 40.49 -19.30
N ASN A 7 7.46 40.16 -18.99
CA ASN A 7 7.12 39.58 -17.69
C ASN A 7 7.60 38.12 -17.63
N SER A 8 8.89 37.96 -17.39
CA SER A 8 9.45 36.72 -16.85
C SER A 8 8.92 36.56 -15.42
N PRO A 9 8.26 35.44 -15.05
CA PRO A 9 7.81 35.24 -13.68
C PRO A 9 9.04 35.20 -12.75
N THR A 10 9.01 36.08 -11.75
CA THR A 10 10.06 36.24 -10.76
C THR A 10 10.14 34.97 -9.88
N PRO A 11 11.32 34.39 -9.60
CA PRO A 11 11.45 33.17 -8.80
C PRO A 11 11.17 33.34 -7.29
N SER A 12 10.64 34.49 -6.86
CA SER A 12 10.61 34.89 -5.45
C SER A 12 9.31 34.55 -4.69
N ALA A 13 8.31 33.93 -5.31
CA ALA A 13 7.02 33.65 -4.68
C ALA A 13 6.84 32.21 -4.14
N GLN A 14 7.81 31.32 -4.36
CA GLN A 14 7.72 29.91 -3.93
C GLN A 14 8.20 29.63 -2.49
N THR A 15 8.82 30.60 -1.81
CA THR A 15 9.57 30.37 -0.55
C THR A 15 8.79 30.52 0.76
N ASP A 16 7.54 31.01 0.76
CA ASP A 16 6.83 31.34 2.02
C ASP A 16 5.79 30.31 2.48
N ARG A 17 5.53 29.26 1.70
CA ARG A 17 4.53 28.26 2.08
C ARG A 17 5.12 27.28 3.09
N GLN A 18 4.55 27.24 4.28
CA GLN A 18 4.93 26.31 5.34
C GLN A 18 3.69 25.63 5.93
N GLY A 19 3.92 24.56 6.69
CA GLY A 19 2.86 23.83 7.38
C GLY A 19 1.86 23.21 6.42
N LEU A 20 0.58 23.19 6.81
CA LEU A 20 -0.50 22.58 6.03
C LEU A 20 -0.64 23.20 4.63
N LYS A 21 -0.43 24.52 4.51
CA LYS A 21 -0.50 25.22 3.22
C LYS A 21 0.54 24.74 2.20
N LEU A 22 1.71 24.31 2.67
CA LEU A 22 2.72 23.70 1.81
C LEU A 22 2.25 22.32 1.32
N ALA A 23 1.73 21.50 2.23
CA ALA A 23 1.24 20.16 1.91
C ALA A 23 0.11 20.21 0.87
N GLU A 24 -0.89 21.08 1.08
CA GLU A 24 -2.01 21.24 0.14
C GLU A 24 -1.59 21.79 -1.21
N HIS A 25 -0.59 22.69 -1.24
CA HIS A 25 -0.04 23.18 -2.50
C HIS A 25 0.67 22.07 -3.28
N CYS A 26 1.44 21.22 -2.61
CA CYS A 26 2.23 20.17 -3.26
C CYS A 26 1.40 18.96 -3.66
N PHE A 27 0.34 18.63 -2.92
CA PHE A 27 -0.39 17.36 -3.08
C PHE A 27 -1.87 17.53 -3.39
N GLY A 28 -2.35 18.77 -3.52
CA GLY A 28 -3.77 19.08 -3.63
C GLY A 28 -4.48 19.07 -2.27
N PRO A 29 -5.80 19.29 -2.25
CA PRO A 29 -6.59 19.25 -1.02
C PRO A 29 -6.40 17.93 -0.28
N LEU A 30 -6.04 18.02 0.99
CA LEU A 30 -5.94 16.85 1.87
C LEU A 30 -7.33 16.44 2.37
N LEU A 31 -7.50 15.16 2.71
CA LEU A 31 -8.77 14.67 3.24
C LEU A 31 -8.91 15.12 4.70
N HIS A 32 -9.79 16.07 4.99
CA HIS A 32 -10.12 16.51 6.35
C HIS A 32 -8.89 16.64 7.28
N PRO A 33 -7.91 17.50 6.95
CA PRO A 33 -6.63 17.54 7.64
C PRO A 33 -6.79 17.85 9.13
N ILE A 34 -6.13 17.06 9.98
CA ILE A 34 -6.14 17.25 11.43
C ILE A 34 -5.20 18.39 11.85
N SER A 35 -5.46 18.95 13.02
CA SER A 35 -4.58 19.94 13.63
C SER A 35 -3.23 19.32 13.98
N ALA A 36 -2.15 19.93 13.50
CA ALA A 36 -0.78 19.57 13.86
C ALA A 36 0.12 20.81 13.78
N THR A 37 1.34 20.71 14.30
CA THR A 37 2.28 21.83 14.26
C THR A 37 2.70 22.16 12.82
N GLN A 38 3.01 23.43 12.57
CA GLN A 38 3.56 23.88 11.29
C GLN A 38 4.81 23.07 10.90
N GLY A 39 5.71 22.81 11.85
CA GLY A 39 6.89 21.99 11.62
C GLY A 39 6.58 20.55 11.19
N ALA A 40 5.54 19.92 11.76
CA ALA A 40 5.16 18.56 11.39
C ALA A 40 4.67 18.48 9.93
N TRP A 41 3.78 19.38 9.53
CA TRP A 41 3.29 19.44 8.14
C TRP A 41 4.38 19.84 7.14
N THR A 42 5.30 20.74 7.52
CA THR A 42 6.47 21.06 6.70
C THR A 42 7.36 19.83 6.51
N ASN A 43 7.69 19.11 7.59
CA ASN A 43 8.51 17.91 7.51
C ASN A 43 7.84 16.79 6.72
N TYR A 44 6.53 16.60 6.87
CA TYR A 44 5.74 15.69 6.04
C TYR A 44 5.89 16.03 4.55
N SER A 45 5.76 17.30 4.19
CA SER A 45 5.85 17.75 2.80
C SER A 45 7.24 17.53 2.23
N ILE A 46 8.28 17.91 2.99
CA ILE A 46 9.69 17.68 2.61
C ILE A 46 9.96 16.19 2.44
N ASN A 47 9.54 15.36 3.41
CA ASN A 47 9.71 13.92 3.37
C ASN A 47 9.07 13.33 2.11
N ARG A 48 7.81 13.67 1.84
CA ARG A 48 7.06 13.14 0.71
C ARG A 48 7.63 13.59 -0.63
N LEU A 49 7.97 14.87 -0.78
CA LEU A 49 8.61 15.38 -2.00
C LEU A 49 9.94 14.68 -2.26
N GLN A 50 10.85 14.69 -1.29
CA GLN A 50 12.17 14.06 -1.47
C GLN A 50 12.07 12.56 -1.69
N THR A 51 11.14 11.88 -1.02
CA THR A 51 10.91 10.45 -1.24
C THR A 51 10.38 10.20 -2.65
N ASN A 52 9.47 11.03 -3.15
CA ASN A 52 8.91 10.92 -4.50
C ASN A 52 9.94 11.24 -5.60
N GLU A 53 10.85 12.17 -5.34
CA GLU A 53 11.96 12.49 -6.24
C GLU A 53 12.99 11.35 -6.29
N THR A 54 13.28 10.74 -5.13
CA THR A 54 14.27 9.66 -5.00
C THR A 54 13.75 8.34 -5.56
N HIS A 55 12.53 7.98 -5.19
CA HIS A 55 11.87 6.74 -5.57
C HIS A 55 10.73 7.17 -6.48
N ARG A 56 10.76 6.75 -7.75
CA ARG A 56 9.84 7.17 -8.83
C ARG A 56 8.37 6.98 -8.43
N SER A 57 7.89 7.87 -7.58
CA SER A 57 6.50 8.08 -7.24
C SER A 57 5.98 8.85 -8.42
N VAL A 58 5.12 8.25 -9.22
CA VAL A 58 3.71 8.45 -8.97
C VAL A 58 2.98 7.34 -9.71
N LEU A 59 1.91 6.82 -9.13
CA LEU A 59 0.81 6.23 -9.90
C LEU A 59 0.09 7.34 -10.71
N LEU A 60 0.84 8.26 -11.36
CA LEU A 60 0.27 9.25 -12.27
C LEU A 60 -0.37 8.49 -13.41
N GLU A 61 -1.52 9.02 -13.85
CA GLU A 61 -2.30 8.50 -14.95
C GLU A 61 -1.36 8.20 -16.12
N SER A 62 -1.44 6.97 -16.63
CA SER A 62 -1.10 6.79 -18.03
C SER A 62 -2.13 7.62 -18.79
N ASP A 63 -1.72 8.78 -19.31
CA ASP A 63 -2.51 9.55 -20.26
C ASP A 63 -3.17 8.58 -21.24
N GLU A 64 -4.48 8.73 -21.44
CA GLU A 64 -5.26 8.02 -22.46
C GLU A 64 -4.81 8.32 -23.91
N ASN A 65 -3.61 8.89 -24.11
CA ASN A 65 -3.11 9.36 -25.40
C ASN A 65 -2.00 8.51 -26.04
N ASN A 66 -1.52 7.43 -25.42
CA ASN A 66 -0.70 6.46 -26.16
C ASN A 66 -1.51 5.24 -26.58
N LYS A 67 -2.25 5.43 -27.68
CA LYS A 67 -2.47 4.35 -28.66
C LYS A 67 -1.13 3.99 -29.31
N SER A 68 -0.19 3.45 -28.55
CA SER A 68 1.00 2.80 -29.09
C SER A 68 0.78 1.30 -29.03
N ASP A 69 0.73 0.74 -30.22
CA ASP A 69 0.80 -0.66 -30.63
C ASP A 69 0.58 -1.78 -29.59
N LYS A 70 -0.34 -2.67 -29.97
CA LYS A 70 -0.66 -3.95 -29.34
C LYS A 70 0.51 -4.94 -29.40
N ASN A 71 1.66 -4.61 -28.81
CA ASN A 71 2.77 -5.56 -28.64
C ASN A 71 3.77 -5.23 -27.52
N ASP A 72 3.44 -4.34 -26.59
CA ASP A 72 4.28 -4.12 -25.41
C ASP A 72 4.06 -5.21 -24.36
N LYS A 73 4.81 -6.30 -24.56
CA LYS A 73 5.43 -7.15 -23.55
C LYS A 73 5.25 -6.58 -22.13
N TYR A 74 4.31 -7.14 -21.37
CA TYR A 74 4.09 -6.87 -19.94
C TYR A 74 5.45 -6.79 -19.21
N CYS A 75 5.98 -5.59 -18.97
CA CYS A 75 7.18 -5.40 -18.16
C CYS A 75 6.80 -5.68 -16.70
N SER A 76 7.57 -6.54 -16.01
CA SER A 76 7.38 -6.78 -14.58
C SER A 76 7.41 -5.49 -13.76
N GLU A 77 8.14 -4.47 -14.24
CA GLU A 77 8.26 -3.13 -13.67
C GLU A 77 6.92 -2.38 -13.47
N ALA A 78 5.85 -2.78 -14.15
CA ALA A 78 4.53 -2.14 -13.99
C ALA A 78 3.53 -2.99 -13.17
N TRP A 79 3.89 -4.21 -12.78
CA TRP A 79 2.93 -5.14 -12.16
C TRP A 79 2.43 -4.65 -10.80
N LEU A 80 3.35 -4.29 -9.90
CA LEU A 80 3.01 -3.82 -8.56
C LEU A 80 2.20 -2.52 -8.64
N SER A 81 2.67 -1.57 -9.45
CA SER A 81 2.00 -0.29 -9.70
C SER A 81 0.55 -0.47 -10.18
N ASN A 82 0.32 -1.34 -11.18
CA ASN A 82 -1.01 -1.63 -11.69
C ASN A 82 -1.90 -2.36 -10.66
N SER A 83 -1.31 -3.28 -9.90
CA SER A 83 -2.02 -4.01 -8.84
C SER A 83 -2.46 -3.06 -7.73
N ILE A 84 -1.60 -2.14 -7.29
CA ILE A 84 -1.94 -1.09 -6.33
C ILE A 84 -3.05 -0.20 -6.88
N ARG A 85 -2.93 0.30 -8.13
CA ARG A 85 -3.98 1.14 -8.75
C ARG A 85 -5.33 0.43 -8.70
N ALA A 86 -5.39 -0.82 -9.14
CA ALA A 86 -6.62 -1.60 -9.16
C ALA A 86 -7.20 -1.75 -7.75
N CYS A 87 -6.41 -2.26 -6.79
CA CYS A 87 -6.85 -2.51 -5.42
C CYS A 87 -7.34 -1.24 -4.72
N VAL A 88 -6.58 -0.15 -4.84
CA VAL A 88 -6.89 1.12 -4.16
C VAL A 88 -8.15 1.76 -4.73
N SER A 89 -8.43 1.68 -6.03
CA SER A 89 -9.70 2.23 -6.56
C SER A 89 -10.95 1.55 -6.02
N HIS A 90 -10.88 0.28 -5.63
CA HIS A 90 -12.01 -0.36 -4.97
C HIS A 90 -12.27 0.28 -3.60
N ILE A 91 -11.21 0.59 -2.86
CA ILE A 91 -11.31 1.27 -1.56
C ILE A 91 -11.80 2.71 -1.73
N GLU A 92 -11.27 3.46 -2.71
CA GLU A 92 -11.74 4.82 -3.02
C GLU A 92 -13.23 4.84 -3.35
N SER A 93 -13.70 3.92 -4.20
CA SER A 93 -15.12 3.79 -4.53
C SER A 93 -15.97 3.44 -3.31
N GLU A 94 -15.54 2.53 -2.45
CA GLU A 94 -16.26 2.16 -1.22
C GLU A 94 -16.33 3.28 -0.17
N MET A 95 -15.40 4.22 -0.25
CA MET A 95 -15.33 5.41 0.61
C MET A 95 -15.99 6.63 -0.03
N ASN A 96 -16.54 6.50 -1.25
CA ASN A 96 -17.05 7.62 -2.05
C ASN A 96 -16.01 8.73 -2.25
N LEU A 97 -14.75 8.36 -2.47
CA LEU A 97 -13.66 9.28 -2.77
C LEU A 97 -13.46 9.38 -4.29
N ASP A 98 -12.97 10.54 -4.74
CA ASP A 98 -12.56 10.72 -6.12
C ASP A 98 -11.42 9.75 -6.47
N LEU A 99 -11.42 9.26 -7.71
CA LEU A 99 -10.41 8.33 -8.19
C LEU A 99 -9.00 8.93 -8.04
N GLY A 100 -8.09 8.16 -7.47
CA GLY A 100 -6.71 8.56 -7.26
C GLY A 100 -6.44 9.40 -6.01
N THR A 101 -7.44 9.70 -5.19
CA THR A 101 -7.28 10.36 -3.89
C THR A 101 -6.28 9.62 -2.99
N LEU A 102 -6.48 8.32 -2.77
CA LEU A 102 -5.60 7.49 -1.95
C LEU A 102 -4.37 7.04 -2.72
N ARG A 103 -4.48 6.81 -4.03
CA ARG A 103 -3.34 6.39 -4.87
C ARG A 103 -2.19 7.40 -4.83
N ARG A 104 -2.51 8.70 -4.83
CA ARG A 104 -1.52 9.78 -4.74
C ARG A 104 -0.72 9.77 -3.44
N CYS A 105 -1.25 9.15 -2.38
CA CYS A 105 -0.59 9.01 -1.09
C CYS A 105 0.40 7.83 -1.03
N ILE A 106 0.53 7.03 -2.09
CA ILE A 106 1.34 5.82 -2.09
C ILE A 106 2.63 6.03 -2.89
N THR A 107 3.76 5.70 -2.29
CA THR A 107 5.08 5.73 -2.94
C THR A 107 5.77 4.38 -2.78
N ILE A 108 6.11 3.75 -3.90
CA ILE A 108 6.88 2.51 -3.93
C ILE A 108 8.34 2.84 -3.67
N LEU A 109 8.91 2.34 -2.57
CA LEU A 109 10.31 2.50 -2.21
C LEU A 109 11.18 1.39 -2.79
N ARG A 110 10.63 0.17 -2.88
CA ARG A 110 11.28 -1.01 -3.47
C ARG A 110 10.24 -1.85 -4.17
N ASP A 111 10.56 -2.26 -5.40
CA ASP A 111 9.84 -3.28 -6.16
C ASP A 111 10.86 -4.32 -6.64
N THR A 112 10.86 -5.49 -6.01
CA THR A 112 11.67 -6.64 -6.45
C THR A 112 10.75 -7.81 -6.74
N THR A 113 9.80 -7.57 -7.63
CA THR A 113 8.84 -8.57 -8.10
C THR A 113 9.44 -9.40 -9.24
N GLU A 114 9.56 -10.70 -9.02
CA GLU A 114 9.95 -11.68 -10.03
C GLU A 114 8.73 -12.51 -10.46
N LEU A 115 8.53 -12.59 -11.77
CA LEU A 115 7.44 -13.34 -12.37
C LEU A 115 8.03 -14.51 -13.18
N GLU A 116 7.53 -15.71 -12.94
CA GLU A 116 7.84 -16.90 -13.74
C GLU A 116 6.74 -17.15 -14.75
N ALA A 117 7.12 -17.59 -15.96
CA ALA A 117 6.16 -18.02 -16.97
C ALA A 117 5.61 -19.40 -16.59
N ASP A 118 4.28 -19.52 -16.55
CA ASP A 118 3.60 -20.82 -16.42
C ASP A 118 3.36 -21.45 -17.79
N ILE A 119 2.97 -22.73 -17.80
CA ILE A 119 2.72 -23.57 -18.98
C ILE A 119 1.68 -22.92 -19.92
N ASP A 120 0.75 -22.14 -19.38
CA ASP A 120 -0.31 -21.43 -20.12
C ASP A 120 0.00 -19.94 -20.39
N ASP A 121 1.27 -19.52 -20.32
CA ASP A 121 1.72 -18.12 -20.47
C ASP A 121 1.12 -17.15 -19.42
N HIS A 122 0.51 -17.71 -18.37
CA HIS A 122 0.17 -16.97 -17.17
C HIS A 122 1.45 -16.71 -16.37
N ARG A 123 1.74 -15.44 -16.10
CA ARG A 123 2.87 -15.08 -15.25
C ARG A 123 2.49 -15.26 -13.78
N LEU A 124 3.14 -16.21 -13.12
CA LEU A 124 2.98 -16.44 -11.69
C LEU A 124 4.04 -15.68 -10.91
N LEU A 125 3.64 -15.10 -9.78
CA LEU A 125 4.58 -14.48 -8.86
C LEU A 125 5.48 -15.58 -8.26
N SER A 126 6.79 -15.46 -8.48
CA SER A 126 7.79 -16.36 -7.89
C SER A 126 8.44 -15.74 -6.66
N SER A 127 8.78 -14.45 -6.69
CA SER A 127 9.28 -13.74 -5.53
C SER A 127 8.81 -12.28 -5.51
N ALA A 128 8.66 -11.72 -4.32
CA ALA A 128 8.47 -10.29 -4.12
C ALA A 128 9.12 -9.86 -2.80
N ASP A 129 9.81 -8.72 -2.81
CA ASP A 129 10.23 -8.02 -1.60
C ASP A 129 9.97 -6.52 -1.78
N ASN A 130 8.70 -6.16 -1.61
CA ASN A 130 8.19 -4.84 -1.92
C ASN A 130 8.13 -4.01 -0.64
N ILE A 131 8.58 -2.76 -0.72
CA ILE A 131 8.47 -1.78 0.35
C ILE A 131 7.72 -0.57 -0.20
N VAL A 132 6.63 -0.21 0.44
CA VAL A 132 5.75 0.87 0.01
C VAL A 132 5.45 1.78 1.19
N ARG A 133 5.54 3.07 0.97
CA ARG A 133 5.15 4.10 1.94
C ARG A 133 3.78 4.65 1.61
N LEU A 134 2.89 4.62 2.59
CA LEU A 134 1.55 5.19 2.54
C LEU A 134 1.51 6.43 3.41
N TYR A 135 1.50 7.60 2.78
CA TYR A 135 1.32 8.87 3.48
C TYR A 135 -0.13 9.03 3.93
N SER A 136 -0.34 9.52 5.15
CA SER A 136 -1.69 9.83 5.60
C SER A 136 -2.25 10.98 4.77
N PRO A 137 -3.48 10.87 4.24
CA PRO A 137 -4.17 11.97 3.60
C PRO A 137 -4.75 12.97 4.61
N THR A 138 -4.80 12.65 5.91
CA THR A 138 -5.42 13.49 6.94
C THR A 138 -4.42 14.05 7.97
N ALA A 139 -3.25 13.45 8.11
CA ALA A 139 -2.27 13.78 9.15
C ALA A 139 -0.83 13.85 8.61
N PRO A 140 0.11 14.55 9.30
CA PRO A 140 1.52 14.60 8.90
C PRO A 140 2.28 13.32 9.31
N THR A 141 1.74 12.16 8.96
CA THR A 141 2.21 10.82 9.32
C THR A 141 2.32 9.93 8.08
N TYR A 142 2.96 8.77 8.21
CA TYR A 142 2.91 7.73 7.18
C TYR A 142 3.03 6.34 7.80
N ILE A 143 2.71 5.32 7.00
CA ILE A 143 2.94 3.91 7.31
C ILE A 143 3.85 3.32 6.23
N ASP A 144 4.94 2.71 6.65
CA ASP A 144 5.74 1.85 5.76
C ASP A 144 5.15 0.44 5.80
N VAL A 145 4.90 -0.13 4.63
CA VAL A 145 4.38 -1.49 4.45
C VAL A 145 5.41 -2.29 3.67
N ARG A 146 5.74 -3.48 4.15
CA ARG A 146 6.60 -4.42 3.44
C ARG A 146 5.84 -5.70 3.16
N PHE A 147 5.98 -6.21 1.94
CA PHE A 147 5.47 -7.51 1.56
C PHE A 147 6.60 -8.36 1.06
N ARG A 148 6.83 -9.48 1.74
CA ARG A 148 7.76 -10.49 1.29
C ARG A 148 7.00 -11.74 0.88
N TYR A 149 7.29 -12.24 -0.31
CA TYR A 149 6.76 -13.47 -0.85
C TYR A 149 7.89 -14.25 -1.51
N LEU A 150 7.87 -15.55 -1.33
CA LEU A 150 8.75 -16.46 -2.04
C LEU A 150 7.97 -17.72 -2.38
N ARG A 151 8.13 -18.17 -3.62
CA ARG A 151 7.75 -19.48 -4.12
C ARG A 151 8.92 -19.98 -4.95
N ARG A 152 9.56 -21.05 -4.50
CA ARG A 152 10.68 -21.67 -5.19
C ARG A 152 10.48 -23.18 -5.28
N HIS A 153 10.45 -23.69 -6.50
CA HIS A 153 10.47 -25.12 -6.76
C HIS A 153 11.92 -25.60 -6.79
N ARG A 154 12.29 -26.54 -5.91
CA ARG A 154 13.59 -27.26 -5.96
C ARG A 154 13.32 -28.73 -6.30
N SER A 155 14.37 -29.45 -6.68
CA SER A 155 14.28 -30.86 -7.14
C SER A 155 13.67 -31.81 -6.10
N LEU A 156 13.70 -31.47 -4.81
CA LEU A 156 13.14 -32.29 -3.72
C LEU A 156 12.26 -31.51 -2.74
N ASP A 157 12.31 -30.18 -2.75
CA ASP A 157 11.65 -29.31 -1.77
C ASP A 157 10.90 -28.18 -2.48
N ASN A 158 9.78 -27.73 -1.91
CA ASN A 158 9.07 -26.54 -2.37
C ASN A 158 9.04 -25.50 -1.26
N GLU A 159 9.78 -24.42 -1.46
CA GLU A 159 9.83 -23.32 -0.49
C GLU A 159 8.74 -22.32 -0.84
N TRP A 160 7.76 -22.15 0.04
CA TRP A 160 6.70 -21.16 -0.13
C TRP A 160 6.46 -20.39 1.17
N PHE A 161 6.47 -19.06 1.12
CA PHE A 161 5.98 -18.23 2.21
C PHE A 161 5.49 -16.86 1.73
N TYR A 162 4.67 -16.24 2.57
CA TYR A 162 4.34 -14.82 2.47
C TYR A 162 4.30 -14.19 3.87
N SER A 163 4.67 -12.91 3.95
CA SER A 163 4.70 -12.17 5.21
C SER A 163 4.59 -10.66 4.95
N PRO A 164 3.36 -10.10 4.98
CA PRO A 164 3.13 -8.67 5.06
C PRO A 164 3.36 -8.13 6.48
N GLY A 165 4.05 -7.00 6.57
CA GLY A 165 4.27 -6.26 7.81
C GLY A 165 4.24 -4.76 7.59
N TYR A 166 4.13 -4.02 8.68
CA TYR A 166 3.99 -2.57 8.64
C TYR A 166 4.69 -1.88 9.81
N LYS A 167 5.00 -0.60 9.64
CA LYS A 167 5.54 0.27 10.67
C LYS A 167 4.89 1.64 10.57
N ILE A 168 4.32 2.10 11.68
CA ILE A 168 3.70 3.41 11.79
C ILE A 168 4.76 4.46 12.12
N GLN A 169 4.82 5.53 11.33
CA GLN A 169 5.62 6.71 11.61
C GLN A 169 4.71 7.89 11.95
N ARG A 170 4.57 8.18 13.24
CA ARG A 170 3.76 9.32 13.74
C ARG A 170 4.42 10.69 13.52
N HIS A 171 5.72 10.72 13.24
CA HIS A 171 6.45 11.94 12.94
C HIS A 171 7.35 11.74 11.73
N ALA A 172 6.96 12.31 10.59
CA ALA A 172 7.78 12.25 9.39
C ALA A 172 9.11 13.01 9.60
N PRO A 173 10.27 12.36 9.45
CA PRO A 173 11.54 13.08 9.47
C PRO A 173 11.71 13.92 8.19
N PRO A 174 12.40 15.07 8.21
CA PRO A 174 12.63 15.90 7.03
C PRO A 174 13.73 15.32 6.12
N LYS A 175 13.61 14.05 5.76
CA LYS A 175 14.54 13.30 4.90
C LYS A 175 13.76 12.30 4.05
N ALA A 176 14.25 12.02 2.85
CA ALA A 176 13.70 10.96 2.00
C ALA A 176 13.62 9.60 2.70
N GLY A 177 12.65 8.77 2.31
CA GLY A 177 12.60 7.36 2.66
C GLY A 177 13.86 6.62 2.19
N SER A 178 14.39 5.75 3.05
CA SER A 178 15.60 4.99 2.78
C SER A 178 15.32 3.50 2.91
N THR A 179 15.33 2.80 1.78
CA THR A 179 15.19 1.34 1.72
C THR A 179 16.31 0.62 2.47
N SER A 180 17.54 1.12 2.38
CA SER A 180 18.68 0.59 3.13
C SER A 180 18.58 0.89 4.64
N GLY A 181 17.98 2.01 5.02
CA GLY A 181 17.63 2.31 6.42
C GLY A 181 16.61 1.30 6.95
N ILE A 182 15.54 1.06 6.19
CA ILE A 182 14.49 0.07 6.53
C ILE A 182 15.10 -1.33 6.66
N ASP A 183 15.97 -1.76 5.74
CA ASP A 183 16.60 -3.08 5.81
C ASP A 183 17.40 -3.31 7.10
N LYS A 184 18.04 -2.26 7.62
CA LYS A 184 18.79 -2.34 8.89
C LYS A 184 17.88 -2.50 10.10
N GLU A 185 16.63 -2.08 10.00
CA GLU A 185 15.63 -2.24 11.06
C GLU A 185 15.04 -3.65 11.12
N LEU A 186 15.07 -4.37 10.00
CA LEU A 186 14.43 -5.66 9.82
C LEU A 186 15.35 -6.81 10.24
N VAL A 187 14.76 -7.88 10.78
CA VAL A 187 15.53 -9.06 11.20
C VAL A 187 15.73 -9.99 10.02
N LYS A 188 16.94 -10.55 9.89
CA LYS A 188 17.18 -11.73 9.03
C LYS A 188 16.60 -12.98 9.70
N ALA A 189 15.29 -13.15 9.57
CA ALA A 189 14.54 -14.28 10.13
C ALA A 189 13.60 -14.90 9.09
N GLY A 190 13.00 -16.04 9.44
CA GLY A 190 11.90 -16.65 8.69
C GLY A 190 10.61 -15.81 8.78
N PRO A 191 9.55 -16.20 8.06
CA PRO A 191 8.35 -15.39 7.82
C PRO A 191 7.70 -14.82 9.10
N ARG A 192 7.73 -15.58 10.21
CA ARG A 192 7.22 -15.16 11.53
C ARG A 192 8.06 -14.07 12.19
N GLY A 193 9.38 -14.05 11.96
CA GLY A 193 10.33 -13.24 12.73
C GLY A 193 10.78 -11.93 12.08
N ILE A 194 10.45 -11.70 10.80
CA ILE A 194 11.01 -10.58 10.02
C ILE A 194 10.68 -9.21 10.64
N TYR A 195 9.49 -9.08 11.24
CA TYR A 195 8.94 -7.80 11.72
C TYR A 195 8.98 -7.62 13.24
N MET A 196 9.80 -8.37 13.98
CA MET A 196 9.77 -8.35 15.46
C MET A 196 10.57 -7.22 16.12
N ARG A 197 11.09 -6.23 15.38
CA ARG A 197 11.98 -5.18 15.94
C ARG A 197 11.68 -3.79 15.40
N ASN A 198 12.16 -2.78 16.13
CA ASN A 198 12.22 -1.38 15.70
C ASN A 198 10.86 -0.78 15.30
N GLY A 199 9.79 -1.23 15.95
CA GLY A 199 8.41 -0.75 15.73
C GLY A 199 7.71 -1.36 14.52
N TRP A 200 8.33 -2.31 13.82
CA TRP A 200 7.64 -3.14 12.84
C TRP A 200 6.66 -4.08 13.53
N GLN A 201 5.58 -4.41 12.83
CA GLN A 201 4.53 -5.33 13.26
C GLN A 201 4.15 -6.22 12.08
N THR A 202 3.88 -7.50 12.36
CA THR A 202 3.37 -8.44 11.36
C THR A 202 1.86 -8.25 11.21
N LEU A 203 1.35 -8.24 9.98
CA LEU A 203 -0.09 -8.31 9.74
C LEU A 203 -0.58 -9.76 9.82
N CYS A 204 0.05 -10.60 9.00
CA CYS A 204 -0.16 -12.03 8.95
C CYS A 204 1.05 -12.67 8.28
N TRP A 205 1.12 -14.00 8.35
CA TRP A 205 2.11 -14.76 7.61
C TRP A 205 1.57 -16.15 7.30
N GLY A 206 2.19 -16.80 6.34
CA GLY A 206 1.99 -18.22 6.09
C GLY A 206 3.18 -18.81 5.37
N HIS A 207 3.42 -20.09 5.60
CA HIS A 207 4.49 -20.82 4.93
C HIS A 207 4.16 -22.31 4.79
N TYR A 208 4.91 -22.96 3.91
CA TYR A 208 4.98 -24.40 3.83
C TYR A 208 6.15 -24.89 4.70
N ASP A 209 5.92 -25.92 5.51
CA ASP A 209 6.97 -26.64 6.23
C ASP A 209 6.94 -28.12 5.82
N ASP A 210 7.91 -28.56 5.02
CA ASP A 210 8.06 -29.95 4.61
C ASP A 210 8.95 -30.76 5.57
N SER A 211 9.10 -30.33 6.82
CA SER A 211 9.81 -31.05 7.89
C SER A 211 9.41 -32.53 8.05
N HIS A 212 8.28 -32.97 7.46
CA HIS A 212 7.78 -34.35 7.46
C HIS A 212 8.01 -35.14 6.16
N GLY A 213 8.73 -34.58 5.18
CA GLY A 213 9.13 -35.27 3.96
C GLY A 213 8.03 -35.35 2.87
N VAL A 214 8.49 -35.48 1.63
CA VAL A 214 7.80 -35.39 0.32
C VAL A 214 6.62 -36.38 0.10
N GLN A 215 6.09 -37.05 1.13
CA GLN A 215 5.18 -38.18 0.93
C GLN A 215 3.73 -37.83 0.61
N LEU A 216 3.29 -36.58 0.77
CA LEU A 216 1.90 -36.19 0.49
C LEU A 216 1.82 -35.22 -0.70
N ARG A 217 1.44 -35.75 -1.86
CA ARG A 217 1.22 -35.04 -3.14
C ARG A 217 0.07 -34.00 -3.12
N SER A 218 -0.43 -33.60 -1.96
CA SER A 218 -1.52 -32.63 -1.84
C SER A 218 -1.02 -31.36 -1.17
N TRP A 219 -0.90 -30.30 -1.95
CA TRP A 219 -0.63 -28.94 -1.50
C TRP A 219 -1.63 -28.51 -0.43
N ARG A 220 -1.18 -28.31 0.82
CA ARG A 220 -1.95 -27.64 1.86
C ARG A 220 -1.05 -26.61 2.53
N CYS A 221 -1.58 -25.41 2.77
CA CYS A 221 -0.95 -24.47 3.71
C CYS A 221 -0.80 -25.21 5.05
N ILE A 222 0.42 -25.32 5.57
CA ILE A 222 0.69 -26.10 6.78
C ILE A 222 0.53 -25.21 8.01
N GLU A 223 1.02 -23.97 7.95
CA GLU A 223 0.87 -22.99 9.02
C GLU A 223 0.69 -21.56 8.51
N GLY A 224 -0.20 -20.81 9.15
CA GLY A 224 -0.35 -19.37 8.97
C GLY A 224 -1.17 -18.76 10.09
N GLU A 225 -0.91 -17.49 10.38
CA GLU A 225 -1.52 -16.77 11.49
C GLU A 225 -1.80 -15.32 11.09
N VAL A 226 -2.92 -14.79 11.60
CA VAL A 226 -3.22 -13.35 11.58
C VAL A 226 -2.72 -12.79 12.90
N GLU A 227 -1.64 -12.01 12.87
CA GLU A 227 -0.97 -11.50 14.07
C GLU A 227 -1.42 -10.07 14.44
N ILE A 228 -2.25 -9.44 13.61
CA ILE A 228 -2.75 -8.09 13.93
C ILE A 228 -3.71 -8.10 15.12
N SER A 229 -3.38 -7.29 16.12
CA SER A 229 -4.24 -7.01 17.26
C SER A 229 -5.28 -5.92 16.93
N GLU A 230 -6.36 -5.87 17.72
CA GLU A 230 -7.34 -4.77 17.65
C GLU A 230 -6.67 -3.40 17.78
N LYS A 231 -5.75 -3.25 18.74
CA LYS A 231 -4.98 -2.02 18.91
C LYS A 231 -4.17 -1.68 17.65
N GLY A 232 -3.52 -2.67 17.04
CA GLY A 232 -2.76 -2.49 15.80
C GLY A 232 -3.65 -2.03 14.63
N ALA A 233 -4.87 -2.55 14.53
CA ALA A 233 -5.85 -2.14 13.53
C ALA A 233 -6.34 -0.70 13.76
N VAL A 234 -6.64 -0.34 15.01
CA VAL A 234 -7.01 1.04 15.40
C VAL A 234 -5.87 1.99 15.09
N ASP A 235 -4.65 1.71 15.57
CA ASP A 235 -3.47 2.56 15.37
C ASP A 235 -3.20 2.82 13.89
N ALA A 236 -3.34 1.80 13.04
CA ALA A 236 -3.16 1.94 11.59
C ALA A 236 -4.27 2.80 10.95
N TYR A 237 -5.53 2.57 11.32
CA TYR A 237 -6.64 3.39 10.81
C TYR A 237 -6.47 4.85 11.23
N GLU A 238 -6.25 5.11 12.51
CA GLU A 238 -6.13 6.47 13.05
C GLU A 238 -4.92 7.22 12.50
N THR A 239 -3.83 6.50 12.25
CA THR A 239 -2.67 7.09 11.57
C THR A 239 -3.03 7.62 10.19
N LEU A 240 -3.90 6.93 9.44
CA LEU A 240 -4.25 7.27 8.06
C LEU A 240 -5.44 8.21 7.95
N PHE A 241 -6.43 8.08 8.83
CA PHE A 241 -7.72 8.73 8.67
C PHE A 241 -8.13 9.61 9.86
N GLY A 242 -7.32 9.66 10.91
CA GLY A 242 -7.62 10.38 12.15
C GLY A 242 -8.44 9.56 13.14
N ASP A 243 -8.72 10.17 14.29
CA ASP A 243 -9.30 9.52 15.47
C ASP A 243 -10.58 8.74 15.17
N LEU A 244 -10.67 7.53 15.72
CA LEU A 244 -11.82 6.65 15.53
C LEU A 244 -12.58 6.49 16.85
N VAL A 245 -13.78 7.08 16.91
CA VAL A 245 -14.63 6.99 18.10
C VAL A 245 -15.14 5.57 18.28
N ARG A 246 -14.85 4.97 19.44
CA ARG A 246 -15.41 3.68 19.82
C ARG A 246 -16.90 3.85 20.16
N PRO A 247 -17.80 3.09 19.51
CA PRO A 247 -19.23 3.17 19.78
C PRO A 247 -19.57 2.54 21.14
N ALA A 248 -20.75 2.91 21.67
CA ALA A 248 -21.31 2.26 22.85
C ALA A 248 -21.68 0.80 22.53
N ALA A 249 -21.67 -0.07 23.55
CA ALA A 249 -21.87 -1.51 23.36
C ALA A 249 -23.28 -1.88 22.86
N ASP A 250 -24.26 -1.01 23.07
CA ASP A 250 -25.65 -1.15 22.62
C ASP A 250 -25.92 -0.53 21.24
N ASP A 251 -24.96 0.25 20.69
CA ASP A 251 -25.07 0.83 19.35
C ASP A 251 -24.56 -0.14 18.28
N SER A 252 -25.42 -1.08 17.90
CA SER A 252 -25.12 -2.09 16.87
C SER A 252 -24.69 -1.48 15.52
N GLN A 253 -25.28 -0.36 15.12
CA GLN A 253 -24.94 0.32 13.86
C GLN A 253 -23.57 1.01 13.96
N GLY A 254 -23.30 1.67 15.09
CA GLY A 254 -21.99 2.25 15.37
C GLY A 254 -20.88 1.20 15.41
N ILE A 255 -21.12 0.04 16.05
CA ILE A 255 -20.18 -1.09 16.09
C ILE A 255 -19.84 -1.56 14.68
N PHE A 256 -20.85 -1.67 13.82
CA PHE A 256 -20.64 -2.08 12.45
C PHE A 256 -19.83 -1.05 11.64
N ALA A 257 -20.17 0.23 11.75
CA ALA A 257 -19.42 1.31 11.10
C ALA A 257 -17.96 1.36 11.58
N TYR A 258 -17.73 1.20 12.88
CA TYR A 258 -16.41 1.11 13.50
C TYR A 258 -15.60 -0.04 12.92
N ARG A 259 -16.18 -1.25 12.84
CA ARG A 259 -15.52 -2.43 12.25
C ARG A 259 -15.19 -2.21 10.77
N ARG A 260 -16.11 -1.64 9.98
CA ARG A 260 -15.87 -1.31 8.57
C ARG A 260 -14.72 -0.33 8.41
N SER A 261 -14.60 0.67 9.28
CA SER A 261 -13.46 1.59 9.30
C SER A 261 -12.14 0.84 9.54
N LEU A 262 -12.06 0.01 10.57
CA LEU A 262 -10.86 -0.79 10.84
C LEU A 262 -10.47 -1.68 9.66
N VAL A 263 -11.44 -2.37 9.08
CA VAL A 263 -11.24 -3.22 7.89
C VAL A 263 -10.73 -2.42 6.70
N ARG A 264 -11.24 -1.21 6.45
CA ARG A 264 -10.73 -0.33 5.39
C ARG A 264 -9.26 0.04 5.59
N GLY A 265 -8.87 0.36 6.83
CA GLY A 265 -7.47 0.61 7.17
C GLY A 265 -6.57 -0.58 6.80
N MET A 266 -6.98 -1.79 7.20
CA MET A 266 -6.23 -3.02 6.90
C MET A 266 -6.16 -3.34 5.41
N ARG A 267 -7.28 -3.21 4.72
CA ARG A 267 -7.36 -3.42 3.28
C ARG A 267 -6.50 -2.42 2.52
N LEU A 268 -6.37 -1.19 3.01
CA LEU A 268 -5.48 -0.20 2.40
C LEU A 268 -4.00 -0.57 2.57
N LEU A 269 -3.59 -1.14 3.72
CA LEU A 269 -2.23 -1.67 3.90
C LEU A 269 -1.94 -2.81 2.90
N LEU A 270 -2.87 -3.74 2.74
CA LEU A 270 -2.75 -4.83 1.75
C LEU A 270 -2.75 -4.30 0.30
N ALA A 271 -3.64 -3.37 -0.02
CA ALA A 271 -3.75 -2.76 -1.34
C ALA A 271 -2.49 -1.97 -1.70
N ALA A 272 -1.82 -1.34 -0.72
CA ALA A 272 -0.57 -0.62 -0.94
C ALA A 272 0.56 -1.52 -1.43
N VAL A 273 0.50 -2.84 -1.19
CA VAL A 273 1.46 -3.82 -1.73
C VAL A 273 0.85 -4.70 -2.84
N GLY A 274 -0.26 -4.25 -3.43
CA GLY A 274 -0.89 -4.91 -4.58
C GLY A 274 -1.77 -6.10 -4.23
N ILE A 275 -2.12 -6.30 -2.95
CA ILE A 275 -2.98 -7.42 -2.52
C ILE A 275 -4.42 -6.94 -2.42
N SER A 276 -5.30 -7.54 -3.21
CA SER A 276 -6.74 -7.35 -3.09
C SER A 276 -7.30 -8.37 -2.10
N TYR A 277 -8.03 -7.93 -1.09
CA TYR A 277 -8.79 -8.83 -0.23
C TYR A 277 -10.04 -8.13 0.27
N GLY A 278 -11.21 -8.77 0.12
CA GLY A 278 -12.44 -8.33 0.78
C GLY A 278 -12.55 -9.04 2.11
N VAL A 279 -12.58 -8.30 3.21
CA VAL A 279 -12.79 -8.86 4.56
C VAL A 279 -14.23 -8.63 4.95
N ALA A 280 -14.93 -9.70 5.33
CA ALA A 280 -16.29 -9.63 5.84
C ALA A 280 -16.33 -8.85 7.16
N CYS A 281 -17.27 -7.92 7.27
CA CYS A 281 -17.51 -7.15 8.49
C CYS A 281 -18.66 -7.72 9.32
N THR A 282 -19.46 -8.61 8.74
CA THR A 282 -20.59 -9.31 9.38
C THR A 282 -20.58 -10.79 9.04
N ASP A 283 -21.42 -11.56 9.75
CA ASP A 283 -21.57 -13.00 9.52
C ASP A 283 -22.31 -13.35 8.22
N ASP A 284 -23.08 -12.40 7.66
CA ASP A 284 -23.76 -12.54 6.36
C ASP A 284 -22.86 -12.16 5.16
N GLU A 285 -21.75 -11.46 5.41
CA GLU A 285 -20.72 -11.18 4.42
C GLU A 285 -19.73 -12.36 4.30
N LYS A 286 -19.10 -12.51 3.13
CA LYS A 286 -18.03 -13.51 2.92
C LYS A 286 -16.77 -12.84 2.46
N ASP A 287 -15.64 -13.34 2.95
CA ASP A 287 -14.33 -12.91 2.46
C ASP A 287 -14.20 -13.15 0.96
N LYS A 288 -13.66 -12.15 0.25
CA LYS A 288 -13.35 -12.21 -1.17
C LYS A 288 -11.84 -12.32 -1.35
N ARG A 289 -11.40 -13.50 -1.80
CA ARG A 289 -9.98 -13.81 -2.06
C ARG A 289 -9.41 -12.95 -3.20
N PRO A 290 -8.07 -12.74 -3.26
CA PRO A 290 -7.44 -11.83 -4.23
C PRO A 290 -7.77 -12.11 -5.70
N TYR A 291 -8.00 -13.38 -6.06
CA TYR A 291 -8.28 -13.80 -7.43
C TYR A 291 -9.74 -13.53 -7.89
N ALA A 292 -10.69 -13.38 -6.95
CA ALA A 292 -12.10 -13.15 -7.28
C ALA A 292 -12.37 -11.71 -7.78
N ILE A 293 -11.65 -10.73 -7.23
CA ILE A 293 -11.84 -9.30 -7.52
C ILE A 293 -11.25 -8.92 -8.87
N MET A 294 -10.16 -9.57 -9.31
CA MET A 294 -9.57 -9.35 -10.63
C MET A 294 -10.41 -9.95 -11.78
N LEU A 295 -11.08 -11.08 -11.55
CA LEU A 295 -11.86 -11.78 -12.58
C LEU A 295 -13.26 -11.18 -12.84
N GLU A 296 -13.87 -10.51 -11.87
CA GLU A 296 -15.17 -9.84 -12.08
C GLU A 296 -15.09 -8.77 -13.20
N LYS A 297 -13.94 -8.10 -13.35
CA LYS A 297 -13.73 -7.08 -14.38
C LYS A 297 -13.29 -7.62 -15.74
N SER A 298 -12.59 -8.76 -15.80
CA SER A 298 -12.30 -9.39 -17.10
C SER A 298 -13.57 -9.96 -17.74
N ARG A 299 -14.60 -10.30 -16.95
CA ARG A 299 -15.93 -10.66 -17.49
C ARG A 299 -16.75 -9.44 -17.93
N GLN A 300 -16.71 -8.32 -17.19
CA GLN A 300 -17.47 -7.12 -17.58
C GLN A 300 -16.94 -6.43 -18.85
N ARG A 301 -15.64 -6.54 -19.16
CA ARG A 301 -15.06 -6.03 -20.42
C ARG A 301 -15.36 -6.89 -21.66
N VAL A 302 -15.91 -8.10 -21.50
CA VAL A 302 -16.29 -8.98 -22.63
C VAL A 302 -17.78 -8.79 -23.00
N THR A 303 -18.55 -8.13 -22.13
CA THR A 303 -19.99 -7.89 -22.31
C THR A 303 -20.36 -6.43 -22.56
N ALA A 304 -19.38 -5.55 -22.84
CA ALA A 304 -19.59 -4.15 -23.20
C ALA A 304 -19.11 -3.89 -24.63
#